data_AF-A0A3A4RIF6-F1
#
_entry.id   AF-A0A3A4RIF6-F1
#
_cell.length_a   1.000
_cell.length_b   1.000
_cell.length_c   1.000
_cell.angle_alpha   90.00
_cell.angle_beta   90.00
_cell.angle_gamma   90.00
#
_symmetry.space_group_name_H-M   'P 1'
#
loop_
_entity.id
_entity.type
_entity.pdbx_description
1 polymer ?
#
loop_
_entity_poly.entity_id
_entity_poly.type
_entity_poly.pdbx_seq_one_letter_code
_entity_poly.pdbx_strand_id
1 'polypeptide(L)'
;MAPDRPYHHLAGLPRELWRWAVVCSSGQPRERLPQMGHWVAALMDGALPDPAHDFGDAAATQALRPLLAELDLLTLTRGSPALTRQVMQSLLWHLDSLIDRPADVPRAQAIATMQAGFRESWDVQRQGWDEVLALLQSLGDLAHLR
;
A
#
# COMPACT_ATOMS: atom_id res chain seq x y z
N MET A 1 -11.29 18.05 23.61
CA MET A 1 -10.74 17.58 22.33
C MET A 1 -11.59 18.14 21.22
N ALA A 2 -11.00 18.62 20.12
CA ALA A 2 -11.81 19.01 18.95
C ALA A 2 -12.61 17.78 18.46
N PRO A 3 -13.89 17.95 18.10
CA PRO A 3 -14.82 16.83 17.88
C PRO A 3 -14.45 15.95 16.67
N ASP A 4 -13.59 16.45 15.79
CA ASP A 4 -13.16 15.83 14.54
C ASP A 4 -11.78 15.14 14.63
N ARG A 5 -11.12 15.14 15.79
CA ARG A 5 -9.86 14.41 15.98
C ARG A 5 -10.13 12.92 16.21
N PRO A 6 -9.39 11.99 15.55
CA PRO A 6 -8.23 12.22 14.66
C PRO A 6 -8.57 12.43 13.17
N TYR A 7 -9.83 12.35 12.77
CA TYR A 7 -10.28 12.33 11.38
C TYR A 7 -10.00 13.60 10.56
N HIS A 8 -9.73 14.75 11.19
CA HIS A 8 -9.29 15.96 10.49
C HIS A 8 -8.07 15.75 9.56
N HIS A 9 -7.21 14.77 9.83
CA HIS A 9 -6.07 14.42 8.95
C HIS A 9 -6.49 13.91 7.57
N LEU A 10 -7.72 13.40 7.42
CA LEU A 10 -8.25 12.95 6.12
C LEU A 10 -8.32 14.08 5.09
N ALA A 11 -8.51 15.33 5.54
CA ALA A 11 -8.61 16.48 4.64
C ALA A 11 -7.36 16.68 3.75
N GLY A 12 -6.19 16.19 4.18
CA GLY A 12 -4.94 16.24 3.42
C GLY A 12 -4.71 15.05 2.49
N LEU A 13 -5.62 14.08 2.42
CA LEU A 13 -5.46 12.85 1.65
C LEU A 13 -6.39 12.81 0.44
N PRO A 14 -5.99 12.13 -0.66
CA PRO A 14 -6.92 11.72 -1.71
C PRO A 14 -8.14 11.02 -1.12
N ARG A 15 -9.34 11.41 -1.57
CA ARG A 15 -10.62 10.92 -1.02
C ARG A 15 -10.74 9.40 -1.09
N GLU A 16 -10.15 8.80 -2.10
CA GLU A 16 -10.11 7.37 -2.37
C GLU A 16 -9.26 6.60 -1.35
N LEU A 17 -8.42 7.27 -0.55
CA LEU A 17 -7.70 6.66 0.57
C LEU A 17 -8.48 6.75 1.89
N TRP A 18 -9.51 7.59 1.99
CA TRP A 18 -10.18 7.84 3.26
C TRP A 18 -10.77 6.57 3.86
N ARG A 19 -11.49 5.78 3.04
CA ARG A 19 -12.08 4.52 3.49
C ARG A 19 -11.01 3.62 4.09
N TRP A 20 -9.94 3.37 3.36
CA TRP A 20 -8.85 2.48 3.77
C TRP A 20 -8.16 2.97 5.04
N ALA A 21 -7.89 4.28 5.13
CA ALA A 21 -7.27 4.89 6.30
C ALA A 21 -8.15 4.75 7.55
N VAL A 22 -9.48 4.78 7.40
CA VAL A 22 -10.43 4.67 8.51
C VAL A 22 -10.69 3.22 8.92
N VAL A 23 -10.92 2.32 7.96
CA VAL A 23 -11.38 0.94 8.25
C VAL A 23 -10.26 0.01 8.64
N CYS A 24 -9.01 0.30 8.25
CA CYS A 24 -7.86 -0.53 8.60
C CYS A 24 -7.79 -0.75 10.12
N SER A 25 -7.78 -2.00 10.51
CA SER A 25 -7.78 -2.47 11.90
C SER A 25 -6.39 -2.54 12.53
N SER A 26 -5.32 -2.53 11.71
CA SER A 26 -3.95 -2.48 12.18
C SER A 26 -3.62 -1.08 12.72
N GLY A 27 -3.12 -1.05 13.96
CA GLY A 27 -2.89 0.18 14.71
C GLY A 27 -4.17 0.97 15.04
N GLN A 28 -4.00 2.09 15.74
CA GLN A 28 -5.14 2.95 16.12
C GLN A 28 -5.27 4.13 15.16
N PRO A 29 -6.49 4.58 14.81
CA PRO A 29 -6.68 5.76 13.96
C PRO A 29 -5.93 7.01 14.43
N ARG A 30 -5.76 7.19 15.74
CA ARG A 30 -5.01 8.32 16.32
C ARG A 30 -3.51 8.31 16.00
N GLU A 31 -2.95 7.13 15.74
CA GLU A 31 -1.54 6.93 15.38
C GLU A 31 -1.39 6.84 13.87
N ARG A 32 -2.27 6.11 13.19
CA ARG A 32 -2.24 5.90 11.74
C ARG A 32 -2.55 7.15 10.92
N LEU A 33 -3.64 7.86 11.21
CA LEU A 33 -4.12 8.96 10.36
C LEU A 33 -3.12 10.11 10.20
N PRO A 34 -2.39 10.57 11.24
CA PRO A 34 -1.33 11.57 11.07
C PRO A 34 -0.21 11.13 10.11
N GLN A 35 0.07 9.83 10.04
CA GLN A 35 1.20 9.27 9.29
C GLN A 35 0.87 9.02 7.82
N MET A 36 -0.40 8.95 7.45
CA MET A 36 -0.85 8.72 6.08
C MET A 36 -0.24 9.71 5.08
N GLY A 37 -0.16 10.99 5.46
CA GLY A 37 0.44 12.03 4.61
C GLY A 37 1.94 11.80 4.38
N HIS A 38 2.66 11.38 5.42
CA HIS A 38 4.09 11.07 5.32
C HIS A 38 4.37 9.87 4.42
N TRP A 39 3.53 8.85 4.48
CA TRP A 39 3.61 7.70 3.58
C TRP A 39 3.34 8.07 2.12
N VAL A 40 2.26 8.83 1.86
CA VAL A 40 1.94 9.28 0.50
C VAL A 40 3.08 10.14 -0.07
N ALA A 41 3.60 11.09 0.70
CA ALA A 41 4.70 11.94 0.27
C ALA A 41 5.97 11.13 -0.04
N ALA A 42 6.38 10.22 0.86
CA ALA A 42 7.58 9.42 0.66
C ALA A 42 7.47 8.51 -0.58
N LEU A 43 6.33 7.86 -0.80
CA LEU A 43 6.11 7.04 -1.99
C LEU A 43 6.09 7.88 -3.27
N MET A 44 5.51 9.08 -3.24
CA MET A 44 5.58 10.02 -4.37
C MET A 44 7.02 10.42 -4.71
N ASP A 45 7.91 10.49 -3.72
CA ASP A 45 9.35 10.73 -3.91
C ASP A 45 10.12 9.44 -4.30
N GLY A 46 9.44 8.29 -4.29
CA GLY A 46 10.01 6.98 -4.53
C GLY A 46 10.92 6.50 -3.41
N ALA A 47 10.49 6.74 -2.16
CA ALA A 47 11.20 6.38 -0.94
C ALA A 47 10.24 5.77 0.10
N LEU A 48 10.82 5.14 1.13
CA LEU A 48 10.08 4.77 2.33
C LEU A 48 10.04 5.96 3.30
N PRO A 49 8.94 6.17 4.04
CA PRO A 49 8.92 7.16 5.11
C PRO A 49 9.78 6.70 6.29
N ASP A 50 10.03 7.59 7.26
CA ASP A 50 10.73 7.24 8.50
C ASP A 50 10.15 5.95 9.14
N PRO A 51 10.98 5.01 9.66
CA PRO A 51 10.52 3.79 10.33
C PRO A 51 9.51 4.02 11.46
N ALA A 52 9.55 5.16 12.16
CA ALA A 52 8.60 5.54 13.19
C ALA A 52 7.18 5.80 12.64
N HIS A 53 7.03 5.99 11.33
CA HIS A 53 5.73 5.99 10.67
C HIS A 53 5.28 4.55 10.40
N ASP A 54 4.86 3.83 11.45
CA ASP A 54 4.50 2.42 11.42
C ASP A 54 2.98 2.15 11.54
N PHE A 55 2.18 3.19 11.42
CA PHE A 55 0.73 3.22 11.60
C PHE A 55 0.22 2.79 12.99
N GLY A 56 1.09 2.70 14.00
CA GLY A 56 0.77 2.16 15.32
C GLY A 56 0.88 0.63 15.40
N ASP A 57 1.51 0.00 14.42
CA ASP A 57 1.76 -1.45 14.37
C ASP A 57 3.14 -1.74 13.76
N ALA A 58 4.18 -1.41 14.52
CA ALA A 58 5.59 -1.58 14.16
C ALA A 58 5.90 -2.92 13.50
N ALA A 59 5.46 -4.02 14.09
CA ALA A 59 5.80 -5.36 13.62
C ALA A 59 5.22 -5.65 12.23
N ALA A 60 3.95 -5.32 12.00
CA ALA A 60 3.29 -5.56 10.72
C ALA A 60 3.83 -4.63 9.62
N THR A 61 3.95 -3.33 9.92
CA THR A 61 4.41 -2.34 8.94
C THR A 61 5.88 -2.56 8.57
N GLN A 62 6.73 -2.90 9.55
CA GLN A 62 8.14 -3.20 9.27
C GLN A 62 8.30 -4.44 8.38
N ALA A 63 7.40 -5.41 8.50
CA ALA A 63 7.41 -6.62 7.68
C ALA A 63 7.14 -6.31 6.19
N LEU A 64 6.34 -5.29 5.87
CA LEU A 64 6.02 -4.93 4.47
C LEU A 64 7.10 -4.07 3.80
N ARG A 65 7.88 -3.30 4.57
CA ARG A 65 8.87 -2.36 4.03
C ARG A 65 9.91 -2.98 3.07
N PRO A 66 10.54 -4.13 3.38
CA PRO A 66 11.45 -4.77 2.43
C PRO A 66 10.76 -5.16 1.11
N LEU A 67 9.50 -5.59 1.16
CA LEU A 67 8.75 -5.99 -0.03
C LEU A 67 8.55 -4.83 -1.00
N LEU A 68 8.37 -3.60 -0.49
CA LEU A 68 8.24 -2.42 -1.34
C LEU A 68 9.51 -2.16 -2.18
N ALA A 69 10.69 -2.45 -1.62
CA ALA A 69 11.95 -2.36 -2.32
C ALA A 69 12.16 -3.56 -3.26
N GLU A 70 11.94 -4.79 -2.76
CA GLU A 70 12.07 -6.03 -3.55
C GLU A 70 11.19 -6.04 -4.80
N LEU A 71 9.98 -5.46 -4.71
CA LEU A 71 9.02 -5.41 -5.80
C LEU A 71 9.14 -4.16 -6.68
N ASP A 72 10.16 -3.33 -6.44
CA ASP A 72 10.44 -2.06 -7.14
C ASP A 72 9.28 -1.03 -7.08
N LEU A 73 8.43 -1.14 -6.04
CA LEU A 73 7.27 -0.27 -5.86
C LEU A 73 7.67 1.18 -5.58
N LEU A 74 8.85 1.40 -5.00
CA LEU A 74 9.37 2.74 -4.75
C LEU A 74 9.69 3.47 -6.08
N THR A 75 10.31 2.78 -7.04
CA THR A 75 10.53 3.35 -8.37
C THR A 75 9.21 3.59 -9.07
N LEU A 76 8.29 2.63 -8.97
CA LEU A 76 7.00 2.67 -9.62
C LEU A 76 6.09 3.82 -9.15
N THR A 77 6.18 4.18 -7.87
CA THR A 77 5.34 5.23 -7.26
C THR A 77 5.87 6.64 -7.48
N ARG A 78 7.15 6.79 -7.87
CA ARG A 78 7.79 8.09 -8.06
C ARG A 78 7.02 8.96 -9.05
N GLY A 79 6.55 10.11 -8.57
CA GLY A 79 5.80 11.08 -9.38
C GLY A 79 4.43 10.59 -9.84
N SER A 80 3.92 9.46 -9.34
CA SER A 80 2.66 8.86 -9.77
C SER A 80 1.62 8.84 -8.65
N PRO A 81 0.67 9.80 -8.62
CA PRO A 81 -0.40 9.82 -7.63
C PRO A 81 -1.32 8.60 -7.71
N ALA A 82 -1.55 8.07 -8.92
CA ALA A 82 -2.40 6.91 -9.14
C ALA A 82 -1.75 5.64 -8.55
N LEU A 83 -0.48 5.40 -8.85
CA LEU A 83 0.25 4.23 -8.36
C LEU A 83 0.54 4.33 -6.87
N THR A 84 0.89 5.52 -6.36
CA THR A 84 1.03 5.75 -4.91
C THR A 84 -0.25 5.39 -4.18
N ARG A 85 -1.40 5.82 -4.70
CA ARG A 85 -2.70 5.49 -4.11
C ARG A 85 -2.97 3.99 -4.14
N GLN A 86 -2.71 3.32 -5.26
CA GLN A 86 -2.89 1.87 -5.39
C GLN A 86 -2.00 1.09 -4.39
N VAL A 87 -0.72 1.48 -4.27
CA VAL A 87 0.20 0.91 -3.28
C VAL A 87 -0.30 1.14 -1.85
N MET A 88 -0.74 2.35 -1.52
CA MET A 88 -1.31 2.66 -0.21
C MET A 88 -2.58 1.85 0.10
N GLN A 89 -3.45 1.64 -0.88
CA GLN A 89 -4.66 0.82 -0.71
C GLN A 89 -4.30 -0.65 -0.48
N SER A 90 -3.37 -1.19 -1.27
CA SER A 90 -2.87 -2.56 -1.12
C SER A 90 -2.22 -2.76 0.25
N LEU A 91 -1.33 -1.85 0.66
CA LEU A 91 -0.70 -1.88 2.00
C LEU A 91 -1.75 -1.93 3.11
N LEU A 92 -2.71 -1.00 3.12
CA LEU A 92 -3.72 -0.91 4.17
C LEU A 92 -4.66 -2.11 4.18
N TRP A 93 -4.97 -2.68 3.01
CA TRP A 93 -5.75 -3.91 2.90
C TRP A 93 -5.05 -5.10 3.54
N HIS A 94 -3.78 -5.32 3.21
CA HIS A 94 -3.01 -6.43 3.77
C HIS A 94 -2.78 -6.25 5.28
N LEU A 95 -2.51 -5.03 5.74
CA LEU A 95 -2.46 -4.73 7.17
C LEU A 95 -3.79 -5.04 7.88
N ASP A 96 -4.92 -4.71 7.23
CA ASP A 96 -6.26 -4.96 7.77
C ASP A 96 -6.58 -6.45 7.90
N SER A 97 -6.06 -7.30 7.00
CA SER A 97 -6.31 -8.75 7.04
C SER A 97 -5.76 -9.44 8.30
N LEU A 98 -4.91 -8.76 9.08
CA LEU A 98 -4.41 -9.29 10.36
C LEU A 98 -5.51 -9.42 11.42
N ILE A 99 -6.67 -8.75 11.26
CA ILE A 99 -7.82 -8.91 12.15
C ILE A 99 -8.44 -10.30 12.06
N ASP A 100 -8.32 -10.95 10.91
CA ASP A 100 -8.89 -12.29 10.65
C ASP A 100 -8.04 -13.42 11.24
N ARG A 101 -6.93 -13.07 11.91
CA ARG A 101 -6.04 -14.05 12.56
C ARG A 101 -6.81 -14.93 13.55
N PRO A 102 -6.78 -16.27 13.39
CA PRO A 102 -7.31 -17.20 14.37
C PRO A 102 -6.61 -17.07 15.74
N ALA A 103 -7.35 -17.30 16.83
CA ALA A 103 -6.84 -17.09 18.19
C ALA A 103 -5.66 -18.01 18.57
N ASP A 104 -5.58 -19.19 17.96
CA ASP A 104 -4.54 -20.20 18.14
C ASP A 104 -3.30 -19.95 17.25
N VAL A 105 -3.36 -19.00 16.32
CA VAL A 105 -2.25 -18.67 15.42
C VAL A 105 -1.36 -17.57 16.02
N PRO A 106 -0.03 -17.80 16.14
CA PRO A 106 0.91 -16.77 16.55
C PRO A 106 0.85 -15.54 15.62
N ARG A 107 0.89 -14.34 16.19
CA ARG A 107 0.84 -13.09 15.40
C ARG A 107 1.93 -13.02 14.33
N ALA A 108 3.14 -13.48 14.64
CA ALA A 108 4.25 -13.51 13.70
C ALA A 108 3.93 -14.38 12.45
N GLN A 109 3.21 -15.49 12.63
CA GLN A 109 2.78 -16.32 11.52
C GLN A 109 1.74 -15.62 10.65
N ALA A 110 0.77 -14.93 11.25
CA ALA A 110 -0.20 -14.13 10.50
C ALA A 110 0.48 -12.99 9.70
N ILE A 111 1.50 -12.35 10.27
CA ILE A 111 2.32 -11.35 9.56
C ILE A 111 3.05 -11.97 8.37
N ALA A 112 3.62 -13.16 8.52
CA ALA A 112 4.26 -13.86 7.42
C ALA A 112 3.27 -14.22 6.30
N THR A 113 2.05 -14.65 6.65
CA THR A 113 0.97 -14.90 5.68
C THR A 113 0.54 -13.62 4.96
N MET A 114 0.36 -12.53 5.69
CA MET A 114 0.08 -11.21 5.12
C MET A 114 1.17 -10.77 4.13
N GLN A 115 2.45 -10.94 4.48
CA GLN A 115 3.56 -10.63 3.58
C GLN A 115 3.51 -11.46 2.28
N ALA A 116 3.22 -12.75 2.39
CA ALA A 116 3.08 -13.63 1.23
C ALA A 116 1.93 -13.18 0.33
N GLY A 117 0.76 -12.88 0.91
CA GLY A 117 -0.39 -12.35 0.18
C GLY A 117 -0.13 -10.99 -0.47
N PHE A 118 0.62 -10.10 0.19
CA PHE A 118 1.05 -8.83 -0.41
C PHE A 118 1.88 -9.08 -1.67
N ARG A 119 2.89 -9.94 -1.58
CA ARG A 119 3.75 -10.28 -2.72
C ARG A 119 2.96 -10.88 -3.88
N GLU A 120 2.13 -11.88 -3.60
CA GLU A 120 1.29 -12.55 -4.62
C GLU A 120 0.38 -11.55 -5.34
N SER A 121 -0.23 -10.62 -4.61
CA SER A 121 -1.09 -9.59 -5.21
C SER A 121 -0.36 -8.69 -6.22
N TRP A 122 0.94 -8.44 -6.01
CA TRP A 122 1.76 -7.62 -6.89
C TRP A 122 2.36 -8.41 -8.06
N ASP A 123 2.63 -9.70 -7.88
CA ASP A 123 3.02 -10.56 -9.01
C ASP A 123 1.88 -10.65 -10.04
N VAL A 124 0.63 -10.82 -9.58
CA VAL A 124 -0.54 -10.80 -10.47
C VAL A 124 -0.72 -9.45 -11.16
N GLN A 125 -0.56 -8.34 -10.42
CA GLN A 125 -0.69 -7.00 -11.00
C GLN A 125 0.39 -6.71 -12.06
N ARG A 126 1.64 -7.15 -11.82
CA ARG A 126 2.74 -6.99 -12.78
C ARG A 126 2.50 -7.81 -14.05
N GLN A 127 2.04 -9.06 -13.92
CA GLN A 127 1.68 -9.90 -15.08
C GLN A 127 0.59 -9.25 -15.94
N GLY A 128 -0.44 -8.68 -15.31
CA GLY A 128 -1.48 -7.97 -16.05
C GLY A 128 -0.96 -6.74 -16.81
N TRP A 129 0.09 -6.09 -16.33
CA TRP A 129 0.72 -4.98 -17.05
C TRP A 129 1.57 -5.44 -18.23
N ASP A 130 2.33 -6.51 -18.05
CA ASP A 130 3.13 -7.11 -19.12
C ASP A 130 2.23 -7.57 -20.28
N GLU A 131 1.07 -8.17 -19.96
CA GLU A 131 0.06 -8.55 -20.95
C GLU A 131 -0.51 -7.35 -21.71
N VAL A 132 -0.89 -6.28 -21.00
CA VAL A 132 -1.41 -5.06 -21.64
C VAL A 132 -0.36 -4.39 -22.52
N LEU A 133 0.89 -4.32 -22.07
CA LEU A 133 2.00 -3.77 -22.87
C LEU A 133 2.26 -4.60 -24.13
N ALA A 134 2.26 -5.93 -24.02
CA ALA A 134 2.42 -6.83 -25.15
C ALA A 134 1.27 -6.65 -26.18
N LEU A 135 0.04 -6.49 -25.70
CA LEU A 135 -1.11 -6.20 -26.57
C LEU A 135 -0.95 -4.86 -27.29
N LEU A 136 -0.58 -3.79 -26.59
CA LEU A 136 -0.37 -2.47 -27.19
C LEU A 136 0.78 -2.47 -28.21
N GLN A 137 1.88 -3.17 -27.93
CA GLN A 137 3.00 -3.35 -28.87
C GLN A 137 2.54 -4.10 -30.12
N SER A 138 1.81 -5.21 -29.97
CA SER A 138 1.28 -5.96 -31.11
C SER A 138 0.36 -5.13 -32.00
N LEU A 139 -0.45 -4.24 -31.42
CA LEU A 139 -1.32 -3.34 -32.16
C LEU A 139 -0.54 -2.23 -32.87
N GLY A 140 0.53 -1.73 -32.25
CA GLY A 140 1.46 -0.78 -32.86
C GLY A 140 2.18 -1.39 -34.07
N ASP A 141 2.69 -2.60 -33.94
CA ASP A 141 3.36 -3.33 -35.02
C ASP A 141 2.43 -3.55 -36.23
N LEU A 142 1.17 -3.91 -35.97
CA LEU A 142 0.14 -4.03 -37.02
C LEU A 142 -0.14 -2.70 -37.74
N ALA A 143 -0.07 -1.56 -37.04
CA ALA A 143 -0.29 -0.24 -37.63
C ALA A 143 0.88 0.19 -38.53
N HIS A 144 2.09 -0.30 -38.28
CA HIS A 144 3.30 0.00 -39.08
C HIS A 144 3.44 -0.83 -40.36
N LEU A 145 2.58 -1.83 -40.57
CA LEU A 145 2.59 -2.72 -41.74
C LEU A 145 1.66 -2.24 -42.88
N ARG A 146 1.15 -1.00 -42.84
CA ARG A 146 0.25 -0.41 -43.85
C ARG A 146 0.94 0.70 -44.63
#